data_AF-F5LF00-F1
#
_entry.id   AF-F5LF00-F1
#
_cell.length_a   1.000
_cell.length_b   1.000
_cell.length_c   1.000
_cell.angle_alpha   90.00
_cell.angle_beta   90.00
_cell.angle_gamma   90.00
#
_symmetry.space_group_name_H-M   'P 1'
#
loop_
_entity.id
_entity.type
_entity.pdbx_description
1 polymer ?
#
loop_
_entity_poly.entity_id
_entity_poly.type
_entity_poly.pdbx_seq_one_letter_code
_entity_poly.pdbx_strand_id
1 'polypeptide(L)'
;MSVESFSAHGKISGDLLQERLETVKDLKQSELDMYALSKDKETGEHYVHYAYKHRQISGTGEEEQFHQLLPVESDDVLGILFSDQPYEYPDAWNRPFLRNGPEGFYIWFDPGYAEDTDADEHFAREVSERLLKMKQAGKVDAEAVRKLFRELDDLK
;
A
#
# COMPACT_ATOMS: atom_id res chain seq x y z
N MET A 1 2.64 -4.63 26.57
CA MET A 1 1.78 -4.58 25.39
C MET A 1 2.62 -5.10 24.24
N SER A 2 2.18 -6.11 23.49
CA SER A 2 2.88 -6.56 22.28
C SER A 2 2.76 -5.47 21.23
N VAL A 3 3.87 -5.04 20.65
CA VAL A 3 3.84 -4.10 19.53
C VAL A 3 3.43 -4.86 18.28
N GLU A 4 2.48 -4.31 17.52
CA GLU A 4 1.97 -4.91 16.29
C GLU A 4 2.77 -4.46 15.07
N SER A 5 2.96 -5.39 14.13
CA SER A 5 3.54 -5.16 12.80
C SER A 5 2.63 -4.25 11.97
N PHE A 6 3.21 -3.42 11.09
CA PHE A 6 2.44 -2.63 10.13
C PHE A 6 1.55 -3.49 9.21
N SER A 7 1.91 -4.75 8.99
CA SER A 7 1.10 -5.70 8.20
C SER A 7 -0.27 -6.00 8.83
N ALA A 8 -0.41 -5.82 10.15
CA ALA A 8 -1.69 -5.98 10.85
C ALA A 8 -2.63 -4.76 10.68
N HIS A 9 -2.12 -3.64 10.16
CA HIS A 9 -2.89 -2.41 10.00
C HIS A 9 -3.36 -2.23 8.55
N GLY A 10 -4.65 -1.98 8.35
CA GLY A 10 -5.19 -1.65 7.02
C GLY A 10 -4.83 -0.23 6.53
N LYS A 11 -4.53 0.69 7.45
CA LYS A 11 -4.13 2.08 7.17
C LYS A 11 -3.21 2.57 8.28
N ILE A 12 -2.10 3.19 7.91
CA ILE A 12 -1.04 3.64 8.83
C ILE A 12 -0.84 5.14 8.65
N SER A 13 -0.72 5.91 9.73
CA SER A 13 -0.42 7.34 9.63
C SER A 13 1.05 7.58 9.29
N GLY A 14 1.34 8.63 8.52
CA GLY A 14 2.71 9.05 8.25
C GLY A 14 3.49 9.38 9.52
N ASP A 15 2.85 9.99 10.52
CA ASP A 15 3.46 10.29 11.81
C ASP A 15 3.94 9.02 12.54
N LEU A 16 3.13 7.95 12.52
CA LEU A 16 3.49 6.68 13.15
C LEU A 16 4.67 6.02 12.43
N LEU A 17 4.67 6.05 11.09
CA LEU A 17 5.79 5.56 10.30
C LEU A 17 7.06 6.36 10.56
N GLN A 18 6.97 7.69 10.58
CA GLN A 18 8.10 8.56 10.88
C GLN A 18 8.64 8.36 12.29
N GLU A 19 7.77 8.09 13.27
CA GLU A 19 8.18 7.80 14.63
C GLU A 19 8.92 6.45 14.70
N ARG A 20 8.39 5.40 14.05
CA ARG A 20 8.89 4.02 14.21
C ARG A 20 9.99 3.61 13.24
N LEU A 21 10.02 4.14 12.02
CA LEU A 21 11.03 3.80 11.03
C LEU A 21 12.32 4.58 11.25
N GLU A 22 13.42 3.85 11.27
CA GLU A 22 14.78 4.40 11.23
C GLU A 22 15.50 3.92 9.97
N THR A 23 16.26 4.80 9.33
CA THR A 23 17.14 4.43 8.23
C THR A 23 18.35 3.69 8.78
N VAL A 24 18.53 2.43 8.35
CA VAL A 24 19.69 1.60 8.69
C VAL A 24 20.86 1.87 7.74
N LYS A 25 20.59 2.03 6.45
CA LYS A 25 21.61 2.25 5.41
C LYS A 25 21.02 2.93 4.18
N ASP A 26 21.65 3.99 3.70
CA ASP A 26 21.35 4.53 2.38
C ASP A 26 21.92 3.61 1.29
N LEU A 27 21.08 3.24 0.32
CA LEU A 27 21.45 2.35 -0.78
C LEU A 27 21.79 3.14 -2.05
N LYS A 28 20.97 4.14 -2.36
CA LYS A 28 21.14 5.02 -3.52
C LYS A 28 20.48 6.37 -3.23
N GLN A 29 21.10 7.45 -3.69
CA GLN A 29 20.52 8.79 -3.58
C GLN A 29 20.85 9.61 -4.82
N SER A 30 19.83 10.19 -5.43
CA SER A 30 19.93 11.11 -6.56
C SER A 30 19.11 12.39 -6.28
N GLU A 31 19.04 13.30 -7.25
CA GLU A 31 18.18 14.48 -7.14
C GLU A 31 16.68 14.10 -7.14
N LEU A 32 16.33 13.06 -7.90
CA LEU A 32 14.93 12.70 -8.17
C LEU A 32 14.43 11.55 -7.30
N ASP A 33 15.34 10.68 -6.84
CA ASP A 33 14.96 9.49 -6.10
C ASP A 33 15.99 9.06 -5.04
N MET A 34 15.54 8.23 -4.11
CA MET A 34 16.39 7.58 -3.13
C MET A 34 15.92 6.17 -2.82
N TYR A 35 16.87 5.32 -2.45
CA TYR A 35 16.66 4.02 -1.86
C TYR A 35 17.39 3.95 -0.52
N ALA A 36 16.70 3.47 0.50
CA ALA A 36 17.27 3.20 1.81
C ALA A 36 16.77 1.85 2.33
N LEU A 37 17.60 1.18 3.13
CA LEU A 37 17.15 0.12 4.00
C LEU A 37 16.70 0.78 5.32
N SER A 38 15.44 0.60 5.65
CA SER A 38 14.82 1.12 6.86
C SER A 38 14.38 -0.03 7.76
N LYS A 39 14.24 0.25 9.05
CA LYS A 39 13.84 -0.72 10.06
C LYS A 39 12.78 -0.11 10.97
N ASP A 40 11.77 -0.89 11.30
CA ASP A 40 10.87 -0.59 12.39
C ASP A 40 11.59 -0.87 13.71
N LYS A 41 11.86 0.19 14.48
CA LYS A 41 12.61 0.09 15.73
C LYS A 41 11.85 -0.69 16.82
N GLU A 42 10.54 -0.85 16.69
CA GLU A 42 9.73 -1.53 17.70
C GLU A 42 9.54 -3.03 17.42
N THR A 43 9.39 -3.42 16.15
CA THR A 43 9.19 -4.84 15.76
C THR A 43 10.46 -5.51 15.24
N GLY A 44 11.42 -4.72 14.74
CA GLY A 44 12.62 -5.22 14.07
C GLY A 44 12.42 -5.59 12.60
N GLU A 45 11.22 -5.37 12.05
CA GLU A 45 10.94 -5.60 10.62
C GLU A 45 11.73 -4.61 9.75
N HIS A 46 12.15 -5.07 8.58
CA HIS A 46 12.95 -4.27 7.66
C HIS A 46 12.17 -3.97 6.39
N TYR A 47 12.48 -2.83 5.79
CA TYR A 47 11.82 -2.31 4.60
C TYR A 47 12.86 -1.71 3.65
N VAL A 48 12.76 -2.02 2.37
CA VAL A 48 13.38 -1.19 1.33
C VAL A 48 12.47 0.01 1.12
N HIS A 49 12.98 1.19 1.45
CA HIS A 49 12.31 2.47 1.29
C HIS A 49 12.76 3.12 -0.02
N TYR A 50 11.86 3.12 -1.00
CA TYR A 50 12.01 3.91 -2.21
C TYR A 50 11.25 5.22 -2.04
N ALA A 51 11.87 6.34 -2.41
CA ALA A 51 11.17 7.62 -2.48
C ALA A 51 11.51 8.35 -3.77
N TYR A 52 10.49 8.91 -4.42
CA TYR A 52 10.60 9.60 -5.71
C TYR A 52 9.95 10.97 -5.64
N LYS A 53 10.61 11.97 -6.23
CA LYS A 53 10.13 13.34 -6.35
C LYS A 53 9.62 13.59 -7.77
N HIS A 54 8.35 13.92 -7.89
CA HIS A 54 7.73 14.33 -9.14
C HIS A 54 7.57 15.85 -9.16
N ARG A 55 8.10 16.51 -10.20
CA ARG A 55 7.92 17.95 -10.44
C ARG A 55 6.94 18.17 -11.57
N GLN A 56 5.85 18.89 -11.31
CA GLN A 56 4.90 19.22 -12.37
C GLN A 56 5.42 20.37 -13.25
N ILE A 57 5.86 20.05 -14.47
CA ILE A 57 6.49 21.01 -15.39
C ILE A 57 5.49 22.00 -16.01
N SER A 58 4.22 21.60 -16.16
CA SER A 58 3.19 22.36 -16.89
C SER A 58 2.24 23.17 -16.01
N GLY A 59 2.53 23.34 -14.71
CA GLY A 59 1.61 23.93 -13.72
C GLY A 59 2.29 24.90 -12.74
N THR A 60 1.85 24.90 -11.48
CA THR A 60 2.37 25.75 -10.38
C THR A 60 3.80 25.40 -9.95
N GLY A 61 4.36 24.30 -10.46
CA GLY A 61 5.68 23.79 -10.06
C GLY A 61 5.66 23.05 -8.73
N GLU A 62 4.49 22.60 -8.27
CA GLU A 62 4.37 21.81 -7.04
C GLU A 62 5.19 20.51 -7.15
N GLU A 63 5.90 20.21 -6.06
CA GLU A 63 6.66 18.98 -5.90
C GLU A 63 5.82 17.97 -5.13
N GLU A 64 5.58 16.82 -5.74
CA GLU A 64 4.95 15.67 -5.08
C GLU A 64 6.02 14.65 -4.70
N GLN A 65 5.91 14.10 -3.48
CA GLN A 65 6.80 13.05 -3.00
C GLN A 65 6.01 11.76 -2.87
N PHE A 66 6.52 10.72 -3.49
CA PHE A 66 5.98 9.36 -3.42
C PHE A 66 6.94 8.52 -2.60
N HIS A 67 6.39 7.75 -1.68
CA HIS A 67 7.14 6.83 -0.83
C HIS A 67 6.55 5.44 -0.99
N GLN A 68 7.42 4.47 -1.21
CA GLN A 68 7.09 3.06 -1.22
C GLN A 68 8.01 2.32 -0.24
N LEU A 69 7.45 1.39 0.52
CA LEU A 69 8.11 0.64 1.59
C LEU A 69 7.84 -0.84 1.38
N LEU A 70 8.83 -1.54 0.80
CA LEU A 70 8.77 -2.97 0.51
C LEU A 70 9.29 -3.74 1.71
N PRO A 71 8.47 -4.58 2.39
CA PRO A 71 8.97 -5.45 3.44
C PRO A 71 10.06 -6.38 2.91
N VAL A 72 11.10 -6.62 3.68
CA VAL A 72 12.18 -7.56 3.36
C VAL A 72 12.43 -8.54 4.50
N GLU A 73 12.78 -9.77 4.17
CA GLU A 73 13.11 -10.79 5.18
C GLU A 73 14.53 -10.59 5.73
N SER A 74 14.85 -11.24 6.86
CA SER A 74 16.18 -11.08 7.48
C SER A 74 17.32 -11.56 6.58
N ASP A 75 17.10 -12.61 5.80
CA ASP A 75 18.11 -13.11 4.86
C ASP A 75 18.33 -12.13 3.69
N ASP A 76 17.24 -11.52 3.20
CA ASP A 76 17.27 -10.46 2.18
C ASP A 76 18.07 -9.23 2.66
N VAL A 77 17.91 -8.86 3.94
CA VAL A 77 18.65 -7.74 4.55
C VAL A 77 20.16 -7.95 4.47
N LEU A 78 20.64 -9.16 4.79
CA LEU A 78 22.06 -9.49 4.66
C LEU A 78 22.50 -9.39 3.19
N GLY A 79 21.66 -9.87 2.27
CA GLY A 79 21.85 -9.71 0.84
C GLY A 79 22.06 -8.25 0.44
N ILE A 80 21.20 -7.34 0.88
CA ILE A 80 21.25 -5.89 0.61
C ILE A 80 22.47 -5.23 1.25
N LEU A 81 22.85 -5.65 2.46
CA LEU A 81 23.97 -5.04 3.17
C LEU A 81 25.31 -5.40 2.53
N PHE A 82 25.46 -6.63 2.04
CA PHE A 82 26.72 -7.20 1.56
C PHE A 82 26.81 -7.38 0.04
N SER A 83 25.72 -7.17 -0.69
CA SER A 83 25.63 -7.31 -2.15
C SER A 83 24.85 -6.12 -2.73
N ASP A 84 25.18 -5.70 -3.96
CA ASP A 84 24.34 -4.79 -4.76
C ASP A 84 23.13 -5.56 -5.35
N GLN A 85 22.37 -6.24 -4.49
CA GLN A 85 21.16 -6.95 -4.90
C GLN A 85 20.11 -5.94 -5.40
N PRO A 86 19.54 -6.12 -6.61
CA PRO A 86 18.69 -5.13 -7.22
C PRO A 86 17.26 -5.19 -6.65
N TYR A 87 16.96 -4.36 -5.66
CA TYR A 87 15.58 -4.06 -5.24
C TYR A 87 15.03 -2.86 -6.02
N GLU A 88 15.31 -2.82 -7.32
CA GLU A 88 14.92 -1.70 -8.17
C GLU A 88 13.41 -1.72 -8.41
N TYR A 89 12.80 -0.55 -8.22
CA TYR A 89 11.43 -0.31 -8.59
C TYR A 89 11.32 -0.02 -10.11
N PRO A 90 10.34 -0.60 -10.81
CA PRO A 90 9.27 -1.48 -10.31
C PRO A 90 9.62 -2.98 -10.33
N ASP A 91 10.73 -3.39 -10.96
CA ASP A 91 10.97 -4.79 -11.34
C ASP A 91 11.04 -5.79 -10.17
N ALA A 92 11.57 -5.38 -9.02
CA ALA A 92 11.69 -6.21 -7.82
C ALA A 92 10.47 -6.11 -6.88
N TRP A 93 9.48 -5.28 -7.22
CA TRP A 93 8.36 -4.92 -6.33
C TRP A 93 7.11 -5.70 -6.68
N ASN A 94 7.21 -7.03 -6.62
CA ASN A 94 6.15 -7.97 -7.02
C ASN A 94 5.37 -8.56 -5.84
N ARG A 95 5.56 -8.00 -4.63
CA ARG A 95 4.87 -8.41 -3.40
C ARG A 95 4.21 -7.20 -2.75
N PRO A 96 3.23 -7.38 -1.84
CA PRO A 96 2.58 -6.28 -1.17
C PRO A 96 3.58 -5.32 -0.51
N PHE A 97 3.39 -4.02 -0.74
CA PHE A 97 4.23 -2.97 -0.18
C PHE A 97 3.38 -1.80 0.29
N LEU A 98 3.90 -1.02 1.24
CA LEU A 98 3.25 0.19 1.71
C LEU A 98 3.54 1.34 0.75
N ARG A 99 2.54 2.12 0.38
CA ARG A 99 2.72 3.37 -0.36
C ARG A 99 2.01 4.53 0.31
N ASN A 100 2.57 5.72 0.22
CA ASN A 100 1.85 6.91 0.68
C ASN A 100 0.62 7.16 -0.21
N GLY A 101 -0.48 7.51 0.45
CA GLY A 101 -1.73 7.91 -0.16
C GLY A 101 -2.06 9.37 0.15
N PRO A 102 -3.24 9.82 -0.29
CA PRO A 102 -3.74 11.15 0.05
C PRO A 102 -3.82 11.35 1.57
N GLU A 103 -3.67 12.61 2.00
CA GLU A 103 -3.82 13.03 3.41
C GLU A 103 -2.78 12.47 4.39
N GLY A 104 -1.61 12.04 3.90
CA GLY A 104 -0.47 11.68 4.77
C GLY A 104 -0.57 10.30 5.41
N PHE A 105 -1.38 9.40 4.85
CA PHE A 105 -1.47 8.01 5.29
C PHE A 105 -0.74 7.07 4.34
N TYR A 106 -0.42 5.88 4.82
CA TYR A 106 0.12 4.78 4.05
C TYR A 106 -0.85 3.63 4.00
N ILE A 107 -0.92 3.00 2.82
CA ILE A 107 -1.80 1.85 2.54
C ILE A 107 -0.99 0.74 1.89
N TRP A 108 -1.36 -0.50 2.18
CA TRP A 108 -0.83 -1.66 1.49
C TRP A 108 -1.34 -1.68 0.05
N PHE A 109 -0.43 -1.83 -0.89
CA PHE A 109 -0.70 -2.03 -2.30
C PHE A 109 -0.13 -3.38 -2.71
N ASP A 110 -0.98 -4.21 -3.31
CA ASP A 110 -0.61 -5.51 -3.85
C ASP A 110 -0.56 -5.43 -5.39
N PRO A 111 0.64 -5.51 -5.99
CA PRO A 111 0.78 -5.51 -7.45
C PRO A 111 0.25 -6.80 -8.11
N GLY A 112 0.15 -7.90 -7.36
CA GLY A 112 -0.35 -9.19 -7.86
C GLY A 112 -1.87 -9.26 -7.97
N TYR A 113 -2.60 -8.36 -7.30
CA TYR A 113 -4.06 -8.28 -7.38
C TYR A 113 -4.58 -7.94 -8.79
N ALA A 114 -3.72 -7.40 -9.66
CA ALA A 114 -4.06 -7.11 -11.04
C ALA A 114 -4.26 -8.36 -11.91
N GLU A 115 -3.90 -9.56 -11.44
CA GLU A 115 -4.07 -10.82 -12.21
C GLU A 115 -5.44 -11.50 -12.03
N ASP A 116 -6.27 -11.08 -11.05
CA ASP A 116 -7.61 -11.65 -10.81
C ASP A 116 -8.74 -10.69 -11.25
N THR A 117 -8.50 -9.96 -12.35
CA THR A 117 -9.46 -9.00 -12.90
C THR A 117 -10.81 -9.64 -13.27
N ASP A 118 -10.83 -10.92 -13.63
CA ASP A 118 -12.05 -11.60 -14.06
C ASP A 118 -13.02 -11.89 -12.89
N ALA A 119 -12.50 -12.29 -11.72
CA ALA A 119 -13.32 -12.51 -10.52
C ALA A 119 -13.82 -11.18 -9.94
N ASP A 120 -12.96 -10.15 -9.94
CA ASP A 120 -13.31 -8.81 -9.47
C ASP A 120 -14.32 -8.11 -10.39
N GLU A 121 -14.21 -8.26 -11.71
CA GLU A 121 -15.21 -7.77 -12.66
C GLU A 121 -16.56 -8.47 -12.51
N HIS A 122 -16.56 -9.78 -12.23
CA HIS A 122 -17.79 -10.52 -11.95
C HIS A 122 -18.46 -9.99 -10.67
N PHE A 123 -17.68 -9.86 -9.59
CA PHE A 123 -18.18 -9.35 -8.31
C PHE A 123 -18.67 -7.89 -8.43
N ALA A 124 -17.91 -7.01 -9.08
CA ALA A 124 -18.27 -5.61 -9.28
C ALA A 124 -19.56 -5.45 -10.11
N ARG A 125 -19.73 -6.28 -11.14
CA ARG A 125 -20.96 -6.33 -11.96
C ARG A 125 -22.15 -6.78 -11.13
N GLU A 126 -21.98 -7.83 -10.34
CA GLU A 126 -23.05 -8.37 -9.51
C GLU A 126 -23.48 -7.39 -8.40
N VAL A 127 -22.52 -6.71 -7.75
CA VAL A 127 -22.78 -5.62 -6.81
C VAL A 127 -23.55 -4.48 -7.48
N SER A 128 -23.11 -4.05 -8.67
CA SER A 128 -23.74 -2.97 -9.43
C SER A 128 -25.18 -3.30 -9.83
N GLU A 129 -25.45 -4.53 -10.28
CA GLU A 129 -26.79 -5.00 -10.62
C GLU A 129 -27.72 -5.02 -9.40
N ARG A 130 -27.24 -5.49 -8.25
CA ARG A 130 -28.03 -5.54 -7.00
C ARG A 130 -28.34 -4.13 -6.48
N LEU A 131 -27.38 -3.22 -6.54
CA LEU A 131 -27.58 -1.80 -6.21
C LEU A 131 -28.59 -1.14 -7.15
N LEU A 132 -28.53 -1.42 -8.45
CA LEU A 132 -29.47 -0.90 -9.43
C LEU A 132 -30.90 -1.41 -9.17
N LYS A 133 -31.06 -2.72 -8.89
CA LYS A 133 -32.35 -3.33 -8.52
C LYS A 133 -32.91 -2.71 -7.23
N MET A 134 -32.07 -2.47 -6.22
CA MET A 134 -32.48 -1.81 -4.98
C MET A 134 -32.95 -0.36 -5.20
N LYS A 135 -32.22 0.39 -6.03
CA LYS A 135 -32.59 1.76 -6.43
C LYS A 135 -33.91 1.78 -7.21
N GLN A 136 -34.11 0.86 -8.16
CA GLN A 136 -35.34 0.75 -8.94
C GLN A 136 -36.55 0.33 -8.08
N ALA A 137 -36.32 -0.53 -7.08
CA ALA A 137 -37.37 -0.96 -6.15
C ALA A 137 -37.75 0.11 -5.11
N GLY A 138 -37.05 1.25 -5.06
CA GLY A 138 -37.31 2.33 -4.10
C GLY A 138 -37.01 1.97 -2.64
N LYS A 139 -36.35 0.83 -2.38
CA LYS A 139 -36.04 0.32 -1.04
C LYS A 139 -34.65 0.76 -0.62
N VAL A 140 -34.51 2.03 -0.26
CA VAL A 140 -33.26 2.63 0.23
C VAL A 140 -33.25 2.85 1.75
N ASP A 141 -34.13 2.16 2.47
CA ASP A 141 -34.13 2.20 3.93
C ASP A 141 -32.92 1.45 4.53
N ALA A 142 -32.60 1.77 5.78
CA ALA A 142 -31.43 1.23 6.47
C ALA A 142 -31.47 -0.31 6.64
N GLU A 143 -32.65 -0.92 6.62
CA GLU A 143 -32.81 -2.36 6.74
C GLU A 143 -32.46 -3.07 5.41
N ALA A 144 -32.93 -2.53 4.30
CA ALA A 144 -32.60 -2.97 2.95
C ALA A 144 -31.09 -2.88 2.68
N VAL A 145 -30.45 -1.79 3.12
CA VAL A 145 -29.00 -1.62 3.01
C VAL A 145 -28.23 -2.65 3.85
N ARG A 146 -28.63 -2.87 5.11
CA ARG A 146 -28.01 -3.92 5.96
C ARG A 146 -28.20 -5.33 5.43
N LYS A 147 -29.33 -5.59 4.77
CA LYS A 147 -29.59 -6.86 4.11
C LYS A 147 -28.66 -7.04 2.90
N LEU A 148 -28.51 -6.02 2.08
CA LEU A 148 -27.58 -6.03 0.95
C LEU A 148 -26.14 -6.30 1.40
N PHE A 149 -25.66 -5.62 2.44
CA PHE A 149 -24.30 -5.86 2.95
C PHE A 149 -24.09 -7.31 3.42
N ARG A 150 -25.04 -7.88 4.15
CA ARG A 150 -24.98 -9.30 4.54
C ARG A 150 -24.93 -10.24 3.33
N GLU A 151 -25.77 -10.00 2.33
CA GLU A 151 -25.80 -10.81 1.11
C GLU A 151 -24.54 -10.67 0.24
N LEU A 152 -23.81 -9.56 0.36
CA LEU A 152 -22.53 -9.34 -0.31
C LEU A 152 -21.36 -9.97 0.46
N ASP A 153 -21.43 -10.00 1.79
CA ASP A 153 -20.45 -10.69 2.62
C ASP A 153 -20.50 -12.22 2.43
N ASP A 154 -21.70 -12.78 2.20
CA ASP A 154 -21.91 -14.21 1.89
C ASP A 154 -21.42 -14.62 0.48
N LEU A 155 -21.02 -13.66 -0.36
CA LEU A 155 -20.61 -13.84 -1.76
C LEU A 155 -19.08 -13.94 -1.92
N LYS A 156 -18.32 -13.61 -0.88
CA LYS A 156 -16.87 -13.80 -0.79
C LYS A 156 -16.52 -15.23 -0.39
#